data_AF-A0A936IT28-F1
#
_entry.id   AF-A0A936IT28-F1
#
_cell.length_a   1.000
_cell.length_b   1.000
_cell.length_c   1.000
_cell.angle_alpha   90.00
_cell.angle_beta   90.00
_cell.angle_gamma   90.00
#
_symmetry.space_group_name_H-M   'P 1'
#
loop_
_entity.id
_entity.type
_entity.pdbx_description
1 polymer ?
#
loop_
_entity_poly.entity_id
_entity_poly.type
_entity_poly.pdbx_seq_one_letter_code
_entity_poly.pdbx_strand_id
1 'polypeptide(L)'
;MRSPSAIPKPPQRTEGDACDELVDALIRLAEAQRVLVTSPTDPSQPQRQVLLEVEHSGARLQVVRIPPDPAQRLLSPREREIARMVAKGYPNKTIAGVLDVSTWTVGTHLRRIFLKLGVGSRAAMVAKLIDSGVLEPALE
;
A
#
# COMPACT_ATOMS: atom_id res chain seq x y z
N MET A 1 -15.09 53.05 21.23
CA MET A 1 -15.54 51.64 21.12
C MET A 1 -14.33 50.79 20.73
N ARG A 2 -13.68 50.12 21.69
CA ARG A 2 -12.63 49.12 21.42
C ARG A 2 -13.22 47.75 21.77
N SER A 3 -13.22 46.84 20.80
CA SER A 3 -13.74 45.48 20.91
C SER A 3 -12.91 44.64 21.89
N PRO A 4 -13.51 43.71 22.66
CA PRO A 4 -12.77 42.79 23.52
C PRO A 4 -12.16 41.63 22.70
N SER A 5 -10.92 41.32 23.04
CA SER A 5 -10.03 40.32 22.42
C SER A 5 -10.55 38.90 22.62
N ALA A 6 -10.70 38.15 21.52
CA ALA A 6 -10.91 36.70 21.56
C ALA A 6 -9.61 35.98 21.95
N ILE A 7 -9.72 35.01 22.85
CA ILE A 7 -8.62 34.09 23.21
C ILE A 7 -8.37 33.17 22.00
N PRO A 8 -7.14 33.06 21.45
CA PRO A 8 -6.86 32.16 20.34
C PRO A 8 -6.92 30.70 20.80
N LYS A 9 -7.65 29.87 20.05
CA LYS A 9 -7.75 28.41 20.20
C LYS A 9 -6.38 27.76 19.89
N PRO A 10 -5.93 26.72 20.63
CA PRO A 10 -4.64 26.07 20.37
C PRO A 10 -4.56 25.46 18.97
N PRO A 11 -3.35 25.39 18.38
CA PRO A 11 -3.15 24.97 16.99
C PRO A 11 -3.58 23.51 16.76
N GLN A 12 -4.33 23.29 15.68
CA GLN A 12 -4.76 21.97 15.23
C GLN A 12 -3.58 21.31 14.50
N ARG A 13 -3.07 20.20 15.02
CA ARG A 13 -2.01 19.40 14.40
C ARG A 13 -2.53 18.80 13.08
N THR A 14 -1.92 19.11 11.94
CA THR A 14 -2.28 18.55 10.62
C THR A 14 -1.40 17.35 10.27
N GLU A 15 -1.91 16.41 9.45
CA GLU A 15 -1.24 15.14 9.07
C GLU A 15 0.19 15.29 8.52
N GLY A 16 0.55 16.46 7.97
CA GLY A 16 1.94 16.77 7.57
C GLY A 16 2.94 16.76 8.73
N ASP A 17 2.50 17.12 9.95
CA ASP A 17 3.33 17.26 11.15
C ASP A 17 3.75 15.89 11.73
N ALA A 18 2.94 14.84 11.51
CA ALA A 18 3.24 13.48 11.93
C ALA A 18 4.26 12.78 11.01
N CYS A 19 4.33 13.20 9.75
CA CYS A 19 5.31 12.69 8.79
C CYS A 19 6.69 13.33 9.03
N ASP A 20 6.71 14.64 9.33
CA ASP A 20 7.93 15.37 9.66
C ASP A 20 8.57 14.87 10.99
N GLU A 21 7.77 14.54 12.02
CA GLU A 21 8.26 13.86 13.24
C GLU A 21 8.86 12.47 12.94
N LEU A 22 8.29 11.73 12.00
CA LEU A 22 8.74 10.40 11.63
C LEU A 22 10.10 10.45 10.93
N VAL A 23 10.30 11.45 10.07
CA VAL A 23 11.54 11.65 9.31
C VAL A 23 12.66 12.13 10.21
N ASP A 24 12.39 13.05 11.14
CA ASP A 24 13.40 13.53 12.10
C ASP A 24 13.81 12.44 13.11
N ALA A 25 12.90 11.56 13.51
CA ALA A 25 13.22 10.37 14.30
C ALA A 25 14.14 9.39 13.53
N LEU A 26 13.96 9.26 12.21
CA LEU A 26 14.80 8.43 11.34
C LEU A 26 16.20 9.04 11.11
N ILE A 27 16.31 10.36 11.01
CA ILE A 27 17.60 11.09 10.89
C ILE A 27 18.45 10.90 12.15
N ARG A 28 17.85 10.97 13.35
CA ARG A 28 18.54 10.64 14.63
C ARG A 28 19.02 9.18 14.70
N LEU A 29 18.29 8.26 14.08
CA LEU A 29 18.65 6.85 14.01
C LEU A 29 19.82 6.58 13.04
N ALA A 30 19.91 7.32 11.93
CA ALA A 30 20.99 7.17 10.96
C ALA A 30 22.30 7.88 11.39
N GLU A 31 22.20 9.05 12.00
CA GLU A 31 23.37 9.85 12.45
C GLU A 31 24.20 9.14 13.54
N ALA A 32 23.59 8.26 14.33
CA ALA A 32 24.28 7.49 15.37
C ALA A 32 25.09 6.30 14.83
N GLN A 33 24.96 5.93 13.54
CA GLN A 33 25.60 4.75 12.98
C GLN A 33 26.30 5.01 11.63
N ARG A 34 27.60 4.67 11.54
CA ARG A 34 28.31 4.52 10.26
C ARG A 34 27.79 3.26 9.54
N VAL A 35 26.67 3.37 8.84
CA VAL A 35 26.06 2.24 8.12
C VAL A 35 26.86 1.92 6.86
N LEU A 36 27.64 0.84 6.91
CA LEU A 36 28.07 0.07 5.75
C LEU A 36 27.14 -1.14 5.65
N VAL A 37 26.21 -1.16 4.69
CA VAL A 37 25.66 -2.42 4.19
C VAL A 37 25.68 -2.38 2.67
N THR A 38 26.70 -3.01 2.11
CA THR A 38 26.69 -3.49 0.73
C THR A 38 26.68 -5.02 0.77
N SER A 39 25.93 -5.58 -0.17
CA SER A 39 25.91 -6.99 -0.61
C SER A 39 24.81 -7.88 0.00
N PRO A 40 24.42 -8.95 -0.72
CA PRO A 40 23.64 -8.86 -1.94
C PRO A 40 22.27 -9.51 -1.75
N THR A 41 21.30 -8.95 -2.47
CA THR A 41 20.04 -9.56 -2.89
C THR A 41 20.05 -11.09 -2.83
N ASP A 42 19.26 -11.66 -1.90
CA ASP A 42 18.87 -13.06 -1.96
C ASP A 42 18.12 -13.29 -3.29
N PRO A 43 18.63 -14.14 -4.19
CA PRO A 43 18.00 -14.39 -5.49
C PRO A 43 16.62 -15.05 -5.38
N SER A 44 16.28 -15.58 -4.20
CA SER A 44 14.99 -16.24 -3.91
C SER A 44 13.91 -15.24 -3.49
N GLN A 45 14.28 -14.01 -3.14
CA GLN A 45 13.38 -12.92 -2.76
C GLN A 45 13.82 -11.60 -3.42
N PRO A 46 13.59 -11.41 -4.73
CA PRO A 46 14.09 -10.23 -5.47
C PRO A 46 13.46 -8.89 -5.08
N GLN A 47 12.61 -8.85 -4.04
CA GLN A 47 11.74 -7.71 -3.75
C GLN A 47 11.93 -7.11 -2.35
N ARG A 48 12.93 -7.50 -1.54
CA ARG A 48 13.16 -6.86 -0.23
C ARG A 48 14.54 -6.25 -0.16
N GLN A 49 14.64 -4.95 -0.44
CA GLN A 49 15.90 -4.22 -0.35
C GLN A 49 15.98 -3.54 1.01
N VAL A 50 16.87 -3.99 1.90
CA VAL A 50 17.17 -3.28 3.15
C VAL A 50 17.90 -1.98 2.79
N LEU A 51 17.26 -0.84 3.02
CA LEU A 51 17.76 0.51 2.76
C LEU A 51 18.67 0.99 3.88
N LEU A 52 18.28 0.73 5.12
CA LEU A 52 19.00 1.12 6.31
C LEU A 52 18.86 -0.01 7.32
N GLU A 53 19.96 -0.32 7.98
CA GLU A 53 19.96 -1.21 9.12
C GLU A 53 20.61 -0.48 10.27
N VAL A 54 19.87 -0.37 11.36
CA VAL A 54 20.29 0.35 12.57
C VAL A 54 20.13 -0.56 13.78
N GLU A 55 21.20 -0.74 14.55
CA GLU A 55 21.12 -1.33 15.88
C GLU A 55 20.99 -0.25 16.95
N HIS A 56 19.88 -0.26 17.67
CA HIS A 56 19.62 0.69 18.75
C HIS A 56 19.06 -0.03 19.97
N SER A 57 19.72 0.12 21.12
CA SER A 57 19.29 -0.46 22.41
C SER A 57 19.04 -1.98 22.36
N GLY A 58 19.82 -2.71 21.56
CA GLY A 58 19.69 -4.16 21.37
C GLY A 58 18.61 -4.59 20.36
N ALA A 59 17.88 -3.64 19.76
CA ALA A 59 16.95 -3.88 18.68
C ALA A 59 17.58 -3.56 17.31
N ARG A 60 17.41 -4.47 16.35
CA ARG A 60 17.84 -4.29 14.97
C ARG A 60 16.67 -3.74 14.15
N LEU A 61 16.73 -2.45 13.85
CA LEU A 61 15.77 -1.75 13.01
C LEU A 61 16.22 -1.85 11.56
N GLN A 62 15.32 -2.28 10.68
CA GLN A 62 15.57 -2.31 9.25
C GLN A 62 14.54 -1.44 8.54
N VAL A 63 15.00 -0.43 7.80
CA VAL A 63 14.19 0.23 6.80
C VAL A 63 14.30 -0.61 5.54
N VAL A 64 13.18 -1.18 5.09
CA VAL A 64 13.14 -2.01 3.88
C VAL A 64 12.32 -1.34 2.80
N ARG A 65 12.85 -1.34 1.57
CA ARG A 65 12.07 -1.04 0.37
C ARG A 65 11.35 -2.31 -0.04
N ILE A 66 10.03 -2.23 -0.01
CA ILE A 66 9.17 -3.20 -0.69
C ILE A 66 8.78 -2.52 -2.00
N PRO A 67 9.37 -2.89 -3.16
CA PRO A 67 8.91 -2.39 -4.42
C PRO A 67 7.45 -2.84 -4.59
N PRO A 68 6.57 -1.99 -5.11
CA PRO A 68 5.21 -2.41 -5.43
C PRO A 68 5.30 -3.57 -6.42
N ASP A 69 4.68 -4.70 -6.08
CA ASP A 69 4.67 -5.90 -6.92
C ASP A 69 4.28 -5.52 -8.36
N PRO A 70 4.89 -6.09 -9.41
CA PRO A 70 4.54 -5.80 -10.80
C PRO A 70 3.03 -5.87 -11.07
N ALA A 71 2.26 -6.73 -10.39
CA ALA A 71 0.82 -6.78 -10.50
C ALA A 71 0.11 -5.53 -9.91
N GLN A 72 0.67 -4.89 -8.87
CA GLN A 72 0.20 -3.58 -8.38
C GLN A 72 0.41 -2.46 -9.40
N ARG A 73 1.46 -2.56 -10.24
CA ARG A 73 1.70 -1.64 -11.37
C ARG A 73 0.87 -1.98 -12.61
N LEU A 74 0.54 -3.25 -12.80
CA LEU A 74 -0.18 -3.75 -13.97
C LEU A 74 -1.66 -3.34 -13.97
N LEU A 75 -2.28 -3.35 -12.79
CA LEU A 75 -3.66 -2.93 -12.61
C LEU A 75 -3.75 -1.45 -12.26
N SER A 76 -4.66 -0.74 -12.92
CA SER A 76 -5.03 0.63 -12.57
C SER A 76 -5.65 0.69 -11.17
N PRO A 77 -5.70 1.88 -10.53
CA PRO A 77 -6.32 2.03 -9.22
C PRO A 77 -7.75 1.48 -9.14
N ARG A 78 -8.57 1.75 -10.17
CA ARG A 78 -9.96 1.28 -10.26
C ARG A 78 -10.06 -0.23 -10.45
N GLU A 79 -9.18 -0.81 -11.25
CA GLU A 79 -9.11 -2.27 -11.43
C GLU A 79 -8.72 -2.98 -10.12
N ARG A 80 -7.80 -2.41 -9.34
CA ARG A 80 -7.43 -2.93 -8.01
C ARG A 80 -8.59 -2.84 -7.01
N GLU A 81 -9.35 -1.75 -7.05
CA GLU A 81 -10.55 -1.60 -6.22
C GLU A 81 -11.60 -2.68 -6.54
N ILE A 82 -11.89 -2.88 -7.83
CA ILE A 82 -12.81 -3.93 -8.29
C ILE A 82 -12.29 -5.32 -7.89
N ALA A 83 -11.01 -5.60 -8.11
CA ALA A 83 -10.42 -6.89 -7.76
C ALA A 83 -10.47 -7.18 -6.25
N ARG A 84 -10.23 -6.17 -5.40
CA ARG A 84 -10.39 -6.26 -3.95
C ARG A 84 -11.82 -6.61 -3.55
N MET A 85 -12.81 -5.93 -4.12
CA MET A 85 -14.21 -6.25 -3.86
C MET A 85 -14.58 -7.67 -4.31
N VAL A 86 -14.04 -8.09 -5.45
CA VAL A 86 -14.24 -9.45 -5.96
C VAL A 86 -13.67 -10.51 -5.01
N ALA A 87 -12.47 -10.27 -4.48
CA ALA A 87 -11.82 -11.17 -3.53
C ALA A 87 -12.58 -11.27 -2.20
N LYS A 88 -13.24 -10.19 -1.78
CA LYS A 88 -14.20 -10.18 -0.66
C LYS A 88 -15.53 -10.90 -0.96
N GLY A 89 -15.70 -11.47 -2.15
CA GLY A 89 -16.90 -12.19 -2.54
C GLY A 89 -18.06 -11.33 -3.06
N TYR A 90 -17.87 -10.01 -3.24
CA TYR A 90 -18.98 -9.16 -3.71
C TYR A 90 -19.41 -9.49 -5.15
N PRO A 91 -20.72 -9.65 -5.41
CA PRO A 91 -21.22 -9.86 -6.77
C PRO A 91 -21.13 -8.56 -7.59
N ASN A 92 -21.10 -8.69 -8.92
CA ASN A 92 -20.94 -7.55 -9.83
C ASN A 92 -22.02 -6.47 -9.64
N LYS A 93 -23.24 -6.85 -9.22
CA LYS A 93 -24.32 -5.91 -8.90
C LYS A 93 -24.01 -5.04 -7.68
N THR A 94 -23.43 -5.64 -6.63
CA THR A 94 -22.99 -4.89 -5.44
C THR A 94 -21.82 -3.99 -5.78
N ILE A 95 -20.84 -4.51 -6.55
CA ILE A 95 -19.70 -3.71 -7.02
C ILE A 95 -20.19 -2.50 -7.84
N ALA A 96 -21.11 -2.72 -8.78
CA ALA A 96 -21.73 -1.68 -9.58
C ALA A 96 -22.39 -0.59 -8.71
N GLY A 97 -23.16 -0.99 -7.69
CA GLY A 97 -23.81 -0.06 -6.77
C GLY A 97 -22.82 0.75 -5.91
N VAL A 98 -21.78 0.11 -5.38
CA VAL A 98 -20.75 0.80 -4.57
C VAL A 98 -19.95 1.80 -5.41
N LEU A 99 -19.70 1.47 -6.67
CA LEU A 99 -18.85 2.24 -7.56
C LEU A 99 -19.62 3.24 -8.43
N ASP A 100 -20.95 3.30 -8.30
CA ASP A 100 -21.87 4.08 -9.13
C ASP A 100 -21.64 3.89 -10.64
N VAL A 101 -21.57 2.62 -11.07
CA VAL A 101 -21.39 2.24 -12.48
C VAL A 101 -22.34 1.11 -12.86
N SER A 102 -22.52 0.87 -14.15
CA SER A 102 -23.30 -0.27 -14.61
C SER A 102 -22.60 -1.61 -14.32
N THR A 103 -23.38 -2.69 -14.16
CA THR A 103 -22.84 -4.07 -14.08
C THR A 103 -22.04 -4.47 -15.32
N TRP A 104 -22.42 -3.93 -16.48
CA TRP A 104 -21.68 -4.08 -17.74
C TRP A 104 -20.28 -3.46 -17.66
N THR A 105 -20.18 -2.27 -17.06
CA THR A 105 -18.90 -1.58 -16.83
C THR A 105 -18.00 -2.41 -15.92
N VAL A 106 -18.53 -2.98 -14.83
CA VAL A 106 -17.79 -3.91 -13.96
C VAL A 106 -17.30 -5.13 -14.75
N GLY A 107 -18.16 -5.74 -15.58
CA GLY A 107 -17.77 -6.86 -16.44
C GLY A 107 -16.64 -6.50 -17.42
N THR A 108 -16.67 -5.29 -17.98
CA THR A 108 -15.62 -4.77 -18.86
C THR A 108 -14.29 -4.62 -18.12
N HIS A 109 -14.31 -4.07 -16.90
CA HIS A 109 -13.12 -3.99 -16.06
C HIS A 109 -12.58 -5.38 -15.72
N LEU A 110 -13.44 -6.33 -15.34
CA LEU A 110 -13.00 -7.71 -15.05
C LEU A 110 -12.34 -8.38 -16.25
N ARG A 111 -12.88 -8.20 -17.46
CA ARG A 111 -12.26 -8.73 -18.68
C ARG A 111 -10.87 -8.16 -18.93
N ARG A 112 -10.68 -6.86 -18.69
CA ARG A 112 -9.36 -6.20 -18.79
C ARG A 112 -8.40 -6.71 -17.73
N ILE A 113 -8.88 -6.89 -16.49
CA ILE A 113 -8.09 -7.47 -15.39
C ILE A 113 -7.65 -8.89 -15.75
N PHE A 114 -8.55 -9.72 -16.25
CA PHE A 114 -8.25 -11.09 -16.68
C PHE A 114 -7.18 -11.12 -17.76
N LEU A 115 -7.29 -10.25 -18.77
CA LEU A 115 -6.30 -10.13 -19.84
C LEU A 115 -4.93 -9.70 -19.31
N LYS A 116 -4.91 -8.67 -18.46
CA LYS A 116 -3.68 -8.17 -17.83
C LYS A 116 -2.99 -9.24 -17.00
N LEU A 117 -3.76 -9.97 -16.19
CA LEU A 117 -3.24 -11.02 -15.34
C LEU A 117 -3.02 -12.34 -16.08
N GLY A 118 -3.44 -12.48 -17.34
CA GLY A 118 -3.33 -13.73 -18.10
C GLY A 118 -4.11 -14.89 -17.46
N VAL A 119 -5.28 -14.61 -16.89
CA VAL A 119 -6.13 -15.60 -16.20
C VAL A 119 -7.47 -15.75 -16.91
N GLY A 120 -8.06 -16.95 -16.85
CA GLY A 120 -9.33 -17.26 -17.50
C GLY A 120 -10.57 -17.18 -16.60
N SER A 121 -10.39 -17.03 -15.28
CA SER A 121 -11.51 -17.11 -14.33
C SER A 121 -11.36 -16.14 -13.16
N ARG A 122 -12.50 -15.86 -12.54
CA ARG A 122 -12.59 -15.05 -11.32
C ARG A 122 -11.77 -15.64 -10.17
N ALA A 123 -11.83 -16.96 -9.97
CA ALA A 123 -11.06 -17.65 -8.94
C ALA A 123 -9.55 -17.58 -9.22
N ALA A 124 -9.15 -17.81 -10.48
CA ALA A 124 -7.76 -17.70 -10.89
C ALA A 124 -7.20 -16.28 -10.74
N MET A 125 -8.04 -15.27 -10.99
CA MET A 125 -7.70 -13.86 -10.73
C MET A 125 -7.40 -13.61 -9.26
N VAL A 126 -8.26 -14.08 -8.35
CA VAL A 126 -8.08 -13.90 -6.90
C VAL A 126 -6.82 -14.65 -6.43
N ALA A 127 -6.65 -15.91 -6.82
CA ALA A 127 -5.49 -16.70 -6.45
C ALA A 127 -4.17 -16.04 -6.89
N LYS A 128 -4.11 -15.55 -8.14
CA LYS A 128 -2.91 -14.87 -8.66
C LYS A 128 -2.61 -13.57 -7.93
N LEU A 129 -3.63 -12.82 -7.52
CA LEU A 129 -3.44 -11.56 -6.81
C LEU A 129 -3.04 -11.75 -5.34
N ILE A 130 -3.43 -12.87 -4.72
CA ILE A 130 -2.95 -13.27 -3.38
C ILE A 130 -1.49 -13.72 -3.47
N ASP A 131 -1.16 -14.58 -4.45
CA ASP A 131 0.22 -15.04 -4.70
C ASP A 131 1.18 -13.87 -4.97
N SER A 132 0.71 -12.84 -5.69
CA SER A 132 1.50 -11.64 -5.96
C SER A 132 1.49 -10.61 -4.82
N GLY A 133 0.89 -10.90 -3.65
CA GLY A 133 0.81 -9.96 -2.53
C GLY A 133 0.07 -8.63 -2.83
N VAL A 134 -0.76 -8.60 -3.87
CA VAL A 134 -1.60 -7.43 -4.20
C VAL A 134 -2.86 -7.39 -3.34
N LEU A 135 -3.35 -8.58 -3.00
CA LEU A 135 -4.45 -8.79 -2.09
C LEU A 135 -3.94 -9.51 -0.87
N GLU A 136 -4.24 -8.96 0.30
CA GLU A 136 -4.10 -9.71 1.53
C GLU A 136 -5.14 -10.85 1.55
N PRO A 137 -4.75 -12.06 1.97
CA PRO A 137 -5.74 -13.10 2.23
C PRO A 137 -6.72 -12.55 3.28
N ALA A 138 -8.01 -12.67 3.02
CA ALA A 138 -9.01 -12.40 4.04
C ALA A 138 -8.87 -13.47 5.13
N LEU A 139 -7.98 -13.23 6.10
CA LEU A 139 -7.97 -13.91 7.39
C LEU A 139 -9.23 -13.42 8.12
N GLU A 140 -10.25 -14.26 8.17
CA GLU A 140 -11.31 -14.19 9.17
C GLU A 140 -10.86 -14.86 10.46
#